data_AF-A0A645DJ26-F1
#
_entry.id   AF-A0A645DJ26-F1
#
_cell.length_a   1.000
_cell.length_b   1.000
_cell.length_c   1.000
_cell.angle_alpha   90.00
_cell.angle_beta   90.00
_cell.angle_gamma   90.00
#
_symmetry.space_group_name_H-M   'P 1'
#
loop_
_entity.id
_entity.type
_entity.pdbx_description
1 polymer ?
#
loop_
_entity_poly.entity_id
_entity_poly.type
_entity_poly.pdbx_seq_one_letter_code
_entity_poly.pdbx_strand_id
1 'polypeptide(L)'
;MDLFFSILIWGVVLIVLGLIQIEANKALKVKFSFNIKSAEKFISYFKSNTWAKINITYGIGLLFTSIIGIVFYENIGLLVALIMIVELNFYILQSLIGAYKYSSNAN
;
A
#
# COMPACT_ATOMS: atom_id res chain seq x y z
N MET A 1 -10.95 17.47 -9.68
CA MET A 1 -11.76 16.24 -9.74
C MET A 1 -10.92 15.06 -10.19
N ASP A 2 -10.21 15.15 -11.32
CA ASP A 2 -9.41 14.05 -11.91
C ASP A 2 -8.38 13.44 -10.96
N LEU A 3 -7.72 14.26 -10.13
CA LEU A 3 -6.81 13.79 -9.08
C LEU A 3 -7.52 12.81 -8.13
N PHE A 4 -8.71 13.18 -7.64
CA PHE A 4 -9.45 12.37 -6.69
C PHE A 4 -9.95 11.06 -7.32
N PHE A 5 -10.39 11.08 -8.58
CA PHE A 5 -10.74 9.84 -9.29
C PHE A 5 -9.54 8.92 -9.51
N SER A 6 -8.38 9.47 -9.87
CA SER A 6 -7.16 8.69 -10.02
C SER A 6 -6.77 8.01 -8.71
N ILE A 7 -6.92 8.73 -7.60
CA ILE A 7 -6.58 8.23 -6.27
C ILE A 7 -7.61 7.22 -5.76
N LEU A 8 -8.89 7.39 -6.11
CA LEU A 8 -9.92 6.39 -5.86
C LEU A 8 -9.54 5.04 -6.48
N ILE A 9 -9.12 5.07 -7.74
CA ILE A 9 -8.65 3.87 -8.46
C ILE A 9 -7.43 3.27 -7.76
N TRP A 10 -6.44 4.08 -7.38
CA TRP A 10 -5.27 3.61 -6.64
C TRP A 10 -5.64 2.99 -5.28
N GLY A 11 -6.57 3.58 -4.55
CA GLY A 11 -7.09 3.03 -3.29
C GLY A 11 -7.67 1.64 -3.48
N VAL A 12 -8.52 1.46 -4.50
CA VAL A 12 -9.07 0.15 -4.87
C VAL A 12 -7.97 -0.84 -5.26
N VAL A 13 -7.01 -0.43 -6.08
CA VAL A 13 -5.89 -1.29 -6.51
C VAL A 13 -5.09 -1.79 -5.31
N LEU A 14 -4.74 -0.91 -4.36
CA LEU A 14 -4.01 -1.31 -3.15
C LEU A 14 -4.80 -2.31 -2.30
N ILE A 15 -6.11 -2.08 -2.12
CA ILE A 15 -6.98 -3.01 -1.39
C ILE A 15 -6.99 -4.38 -2.06
N VAL A 16 -7.22 -4.42 -3.38
CA VAL A 16 -7.28 -5.67 -4.15
C VAL A 16 -5.95 -6.41 -4.10
N LEU A 17 -4.82 -5.71 -4.29
CA LEU A 17 -3.49 -6.30 -4.20
C LEU A 17 -3.23 -6.91 -2.80
N GLY A 18 -3.59 -6.20 -1.74
CA GLY A 18 -3.44 -6.70 -0.37
C GLY A 18 -4.30 -7.94 -0.09
N LEU A 19 -5.54 -7.96 -0.57
CA LEU A 19 -6.44 -9.12 -0.42
C LEU A 19 -5.94 -10.35 -1.20
N ILE A 20 -5.57 -10.16 -2.47
CA ILE A 20 -4.98 -11.22 -3.31
C ILE A 20 -3.75 -11.81 -2.62
N GLN A 21 -2.92 -10.96 -2.03
CA GLN A 21 -1.69 -11.41 -1.39
C GLN A 21 -1.94 -12.20 -0.10
N ILE A 22 -2.90 -11.79 0.73
CA ILE A 22 -3.31 -12.56 1.92
C ILE A 22 -3.77 -13.96 1.48
N GLU A 23 -4.55 -14.04 0.42
CA GLU A 23 -5.09 -15.31 -0.07
C GLU A 23 -4.02 -16.18 -0.73
N ALA A 24 -3.14 -15.58 -1.54
CA ALA A 24 -2.01 -16.26 -2.16
C ALA A 24 -1.03 -16.82 -1.11
N ASN A 25 -0.80 -16.11 0.00
CA ASN A 25 0.04 -16.62 1.09
C ASN A 25 -0.55 -17.85 1.79
N LYS A 26 -1.87 -17.97 1.86
CA LYS A 26 -2.52 -19.17 2.40
C LYS A 26 -2.38 -20.36 1.45
N ALA A 27 -2.49 -20.09 0.13
CA ALA A 27 -2.57 -21.12 -0.90
C ALA A 27 -1.20 -21.59 -1.43
N LEU A 28 -0.19 -20.73 -1.48
CA LEU A 28 1.04 -20.96 -2.26
C LEU A 28 2.31 -20.53 -1.51
N LYS A 29 3.09 -21.51 -1.04
CA LYS A 29 4.48 -21.30 -0.57
C LYS A 29 5.46 -21.25 -1.76
N VAL A 30 5.27 -20.30 -2.68
CA VAL A 30 6.22 -20.12 -3.81
C VAL A 30 7.49 -19.46 -3.28
N LYS A 31 8.59 -20.21 -3.23
CA LYS A 31 9.95 -19.67 -3.00
C LYS A 31 10.54 -19.21 -4.33
N PHE A 32 10.99 -17.96 -4.39
CA PHE A 32 11.85 -17.49 -5.48
C PHE A 32 13.29 -17.58 -4.99
N SER A 33 14.17 -18.28 -5.71
CA SER A 33 15.59 -18.27 -5.43
C SER A 33 16.27 -17.27 -6.37
N PHE A 34 16.82 -16.20 -5.81
CA PHE A 34 17.67 -15.26 -6.55
C PHE A 34 19.13 -15.45 -6.12
N ASN A 35 20.07 -15.20 -7.03
CA ASN A 35 21.50 -15.33 -6.72
C ASN A 35 22.00 -14.25 -5.72
N ILE A 36 21.18 -13.22 -5.49
CA ILE A 36 21.47 -12.09 -4.59
C ILE A 36 20.54 -12.17 -3.37
N LYS A 37 21.09 -12.53 -2.19
CA LYS A 37 20.32 -12.70 -0.94
C LYS A 37 19.51 -11.46 -0.53
N SER A 38 20.03 -10.25 -0.76
CA SER A 38 19.32 -9.01 -0.44
C SER A 38 18.10 -8.79 -1.33
N ALA A 39 18.19 -9.13 -2.63
CA ALA A 39 17.07 -9.07 -3.55
C ALA A 39 15.99 -10.11 -3.19
N GLU A 40 16.41 -11.31 -2.77
CA GLU A 40 15.48 -12.35 -2.31
C GLU A 40 14.71 -11.92 -1.05
N LYS A 41 15.39 -11.31 -0.07
CA LYS A 41 14.75 -10.76 1.14
C LYS A 41 13.78 -9.62 0.82
N PHE A 42 14.17 -8.72 -0.07
CA PHE A 42 13.33 -7.60 -0.50
C PHE A 42 12.06 -8.09 -1.21
N ILE A 43 12.18 -9.02 -2.16
CA ILE A 43 11.03 -9.61 -2.87
C ILE A 43 10.14 -10.41 -1.91
N SER A 44 10.75 -11.11 -0.94
CA SER A 44 9.99 -11.85 0.09
C SER A 44 9.20 -10.91 1.02
N TYR A 45 9.69 -9.69 1.26
CA TYR A 45 8.91 -8.68 1.99
C TYR A 45 7.63 -8.30 1.25
N PHE A 46 7.67 -8.12 -0.07
CA PHE A 46 6.46 -7.86 -0.88
C PHE A 46 5.47 -9.01 -0.88
N LYS A 47 5.86 -10.21 -0.42
CA LYS A 47 4.94 -11.31 -0.15
C LYS A 47 4.43 -11.33 1.27
N SER A 48 5.06 -10.63 2.22
CA SER A 48 4.72 -10.72 3.63
C SER A 48 3.29 -10.25 3.95
N ASN A 49 2.69 -10.81 5.00
CA ASN A 49 1.42 -10.30 5.53
C ASN A 49 1.52 -8.84 6.00
N THR A 50 2.72 -8.38 6.34
CA THR A 50 2.97 -6.98 6.70
C THR A 50 2.72 -6.05 5.51
N TRP A 51 3.28 -6.38 4.33
CA TRP A 51 3.04 -5.61 3.10
C TRP A 51 1.56 -5.58 2.73
N ALA A 52 0.90 -6.74 2.79
CA ALA A 52 -0.53 -6.84 2.49
C ALA A 52 -1.38 -5.96 3.41
N LYS A 53 -1.10 -5.95 4.72
CA LYS A 53 -1.79 -5.09 5.68
C LYS A 53 -1.56 -3.60 5.40
N ILE A 54 -0.33 -3.20 5.07
CA ILE A 54 -0.01 -1.82 4.72
C ILE A 54 -0.85 -1.39 3.49
N ASN A 55 -0.86 -2.20 2.43
CA ASN A 55 -1.65 -1.89 1.22
C ASN A 55 -3.15 -1.74 1.52
N ILE A 56 -3.74 -2.63 2.32
CA ILE A 56 -5.17 -2.53 2.67
C ILE A 56 -5.45 -1.27 3.48
N THR A 57 -4.68 -1.02 4.55
CA THR A 57 -4.90 0.13 5.44
C THR A 57 -4.84 1.45 4.68
N TYR A 58 -3.78 1.65 3.89
CA TYR A 58 -3.60 2.89 3.14
C TYR A 58 -4.50 2.96 1.90
N GLY A 59 -4.83 1.82 1.28
CA GLY A 59 -5.82 1.78 0.21
C GLY A 59 -7.21 2.23 0.66
N ILE A 60 -7.62 1.83 1.88
CA ILE A 60 -8.87 2.31 2.50
C ILE A 60 -8.81 3.82 2.75
N GLY A 61 -7.71 4.31 3.32
CA GLY A 61 -7.50 5.76 3.55
C GLY A 61 -7.66 6.56 2.26
N LEU A 62 -6.92 6.18 1.21
CA LEU A 62 -6.99 6.83 -0.11
C LEU A 62 -8.39 6.76 -0.73
N LEU A 63 -9.12 5.66 -0.53
CA LEU A 63 -10.49 5.49 -1.04
C LEU A 63 -11.46 6.45 -0.34
N PHE A 64 -11.38 6.59 0.98
CA PHE A 64 -12.23 7.54 1.70
C PHE A 64 -11.86 8.99 1.41
N THR A 65 -10.57 9.34 1.41
CA THR A 65 -10.13 10.70 1.12
C THR A 65 -10.45 11.11 -0.31
N SER A 66 -10.38 10.20 -1.28
CA SER A 66 -10.85 10.47 -2.65
C SER A 66 -12.36 10.68 -2.74
N ILE A 67 -13.19 9.87 -2.07
CA ILE A 67 -14.65 10.08 -2.05
C ILE A 67 -15.00 11.46 -1.46
N ILE A 68 -14.42 11.81 -0.30
CA ILE A 68 -14.65 13.11 0.34
C ILE A 68 -14.18 14.23 -0.60
N GLY A 69 -13.03 14.07 -1.24
CA GLY A 69 -12.49 15.05 -2.18
C GLY A 69 -13.31 15.23 -3.45
N ILE A 70 -14.02 14.19 -3.93
CA ILE A 70 -14.98 14.29 -5.04
C ILE A 70 -16.23 15.03 -4.58
N VAL A 71 -16.84 14.60 -3.46
CA VAL A 71 -18.12 15.15 -2.97
C VAL A 71 -17.99 16.62 -2.57
N PHE A 72 -16.88 17.00 -1.94
CA PHE A 72 -16.69 18.35 -1.41
C PHE A 72 -15.60 19.13 -2.17
N TYR A 73 -15.38 18.81 -3.44
CA TYR A 73 -14.32 19.36 -4.28
C TYR A 73 -14.26 20.89 -4.24
N GLU A 74 -15.42 21.55 -4.42
CA GLU A 74 -15.52 23.01 -4.51
C GLU A 74 -15.27 23.74 -3.19
N ASN A 75 -15.51 23.06 -2.06
CA ASN A 75 -15.43 23.69 -0.73
C ASN A 75 -14.09 23.42 -0.04
N ILE A 76 -13.69 22.15 0.03
CA ILE A 76 -12.53 21.70 0.81
C ILE A 76 -11.56 20.85 -0.01
N GLY A 77 -11.71 20.79 -1.33
CA GLY A 77 -10.87 19.95 -2.20
C GLY A 77 -9.38 20.15 -1.97
N LEU A 78 -8.90 21.39 -1.82
CA LEU A 78 -7.49 21.66 -1.55
C LEU A 78 -7.00 21.05 -0.22
N LEU A 79 -7.81 21.15 0.84
CA LEU A 79 -7.50 20.55 2.14
C LEU A 79 -7.45 19.03 2.04
N VAL A 80 -8.42 18.42 1.34
CA VAL A 80 -8.45 16.96 1.16
C VAL A 80 -7.26 16.49 0.32
N ALA A 81 -6.84 17.25 -0.68
CA ALA A 81 -5.62 16.95 -1.45
C ALA A 81 -4.36 16.99 -0.56
N LEU A 82 -4.27 17.92 0.39
CA LEU A 82 -3.17 17.95 1.36
C LEU A 82 -3.17 16.72 2.28
N ILE A 83 -4.35 16.35 2.81
CA ILE A 83 -4.50 15.14 3.63
C ILE A 83 -4.02 13.91 2.85
N MET A 84 -4.41 13.81 1.58
CA MET A 84 -4.03 12.72 0.69
C MET A 84 -2.52 12.65 0.42
N ILE A 85 -1.85 13.80 0.22
CA ILE A 85 -0.38 13.84 0.10
C ILE A 85 0.26 13.32 1.39
N VAL A 86 -0.26 13.70 2.55
CA VAL A 86 0.23 13.21 3.84
C VAL A 86 0.02 11.70 3.97
N GLU A 87 -1.16 11.17 3.60
CA GLU A 87 -1.43 9.73 3.59
C GLU A 87 -0.45 8.96 2.69
N LEU A 88 -0.17 9.46 1.48
CA LEU A 88 0.80 8.84 0.57
C LEU A 88 2.23 8.82 1.14
N ASN A 89 2.65 9.90 1.80
CA ASN A 89 3.95 9.94 2.47
C ASN A 89 4.03 8.92 3.61
N PHE A 90 2.97 8.81 4.42
CA PHE A 90 2.89 7.79 5.47
C PHE A 90 2.89 6.37 4.91
N TYR A 91 2.20 6.13 3.78
CA TYR A 91 2.24 4.85 3.09
C TYR A 91 3.67 4.47 2.68
N ILE A 92 4.42 5.39 2.05
CA ILE A 92 5.81 5.16 1.66
C ILE A 92 6.69 4.90 2.90
N LEU A 93 6.52 5.70 3.96
CA LEU A 93 7.30 5.54 5.18
C LEU A 93 7.06 4.17 5.83
N GLN A 94 5.80 3.76 5.99
CA GLN A 94 5.48 2.45 6.57
C GLN A 94 5.94 1.30 5.68
N SER A 95 5.87 1.47 4.37
CA SER A 95 6.39 0.55 3.38
C SER A 95 7.89 0.29 3.58
N LEU A 96 8.67 1.35 3.79
CA LEU A 96 10.11 1.27 4.05
C LEU A 96 10.43 0.67 5.43
N ILE A 97 9.72 1.10 6.48
CA ILE A 97 9.87 0.54 7.83
C ILE A 97 9.57 -0.96 7.85
N GLY A 98 8.50 -1.37 7.17
CA GLY A 98 8.15 -2.79 7.05
C GLY A 98 9.23 -3.58 6.33
N ALA A 99 9.77 -3.05 5.23
CA ALA A 99 10.86 -3.69 4.48
C ALA A 99 12.11 -3.87 5.34
N TYR A 100 12.50 -2.81 6.07
CA TYR A 100 13.63 -2.83 6.98
C TYR A 100 13.48 -3.89 8.08
N LYS A 101 12.33 -3.88 8.79
CA LYS A 101 12.03 -4.84 9.85
C LYS A 101 12.05 -6.28 9.34
N TYR A 102 11.49 -6.52 8.16
CA TYR A 102 11.47 -7.85 7.55
C TYR A 102 12.89 -8.34 7.21
N SER A 103 13.74 -7.47 6.66
CA SER A 103 15.13 -7.80 6.33
C SER A 103 15.98 -8.07 7.59
N SER A 104 15.77 -7.29 8.65
CA SER A 104 16.47 -7.38 9.94
C SER A 104 16.11 -8.65 10.73
N ASN A 105 14.85 -9.07 10.71
CA ASN A 105 14.38 -10.24 11.47
C ASN A 105 14.57 -11.58 10.72
N ALA A 106 15.03 -11.55 9.46
CA ALA A 106 15.32 -12.73 8.64
C ALA A 106 16.80 -13.14 8.66
N ASN A 107 17.55 -12.73 9.69
CA ASN A 107 18.88 -13.24 10.05
C ASN A 107 18.74 -14.08 11.32
#